data_AF-A0A8C5C7K9-F1
#
_entry.id   AF-A0A8C5C7K9-F1
#
_cell.length_a   1.000
_cell.length_b   1.000
_cell.length_c   1.000
_cell.angle_alpha   90.00
_cell.angle_beta   90.00
_cell.angle_gamma   90.00
#
_symmetry.space_group_name_H-M   'P 1'
#
loop_
_entity.id
_entity.type
_entity.pdbx_description
1 polymer ?
#
loop_
_entity_poly.entity_id
_entity_poly.type
_entity_poly.pdbx_seq_one_letter_code
_entity_poly.pdbx_strand_id
1 'polypeptide(L)'
;MDKILEALVCSNHTVPVKKAIVKKVVEAAEKEVTSEQCKALFTLTARLILLGEDAFQKQVGFQVMEAYARYHRTEFQLFFTKDYVLGLLQQGYDRLECKDPAIIDYIHCCLRLLISCPSVLEIFAVLQVELLRMVCERPKPALCARISTLLSDFVQCIPREKSAVLFCQQLVRAISYFHCPASQERELREYVGQVTKVSTLLQNIWKAEPATLLPSLQEVFAIISSTDPSFDPAISLASLVQHIPLQMITVLIKSLTTDQNVKDASMTKALCRMIDWLSWPLAQHIDTWVIALLKGLAAVQKFTILIDVTLLKIELVLNRLWYPIVRQGALVVLSHMLLSFQHSPEAFHLVVPHVVNLVQTIRADGLSTSKAFLLQLTELIHCMMYQYSGFPDLYDNILEAIKDLPKPAEDKIKVVLNQSAWTSQSNSFASGVLRQAGKSETGKTGLINLGNTCYMNSIIQTLFMATEGQRIRPGTSSRLPAPRGSTQAPSRTAPNIYAFSWTGSPTNTTTTQWSVIGAGHYVNWTRLLSQK
;
A
#
# COMPACT_ATOMS: atom_id res chain seq x y z
N MET A 1 3.88 27.14 -47.83
CA MET A 1 4.73 26.00 -47.41
C MET A 1 3.91 24.89 -46.77
N ASP A 2 2.83 25.26 -46.08
CA ASP A 2 1.78 24.39 -45.56
C ASP A 2 1.27 23.33 -46.57
N LYS A 3 0.88 23.71 -47.79
CA LYS A 3 0.39 22.73 -48.79
C LYS A 3 1.44 21.72 -49.23
N ILE A 4 2.69 22.14 -49.33
CA ILE A 4 3.82 21.26 -49.64
C ILE A 4 4.04 20.27 -48.49
N LEU A 5 4.00 20.76 -47.25
CA LEU A 5 4.15 19.94 -46.06
C LEU A 5 3.01 18.91 -45.93
N GLU A 6 1.77 19.34 -46.16
CA GLU A 6 0.57 18.50 -46.15
C GLU A 6 0.66 17.38 -47.20
N ALA A 7 1.05 17.71 -48.43
CA ALA A 7 1.25 16.71 -49.48
C ALA A 7 2.42 15.75 -49.14
N LEU A 8 3.49 16.27 -48.53
CA LEU A 8 4.66 15.49 -48.17
C LEU A 8 4.36 14.42 -47.12
N VAL A 9 3.65 14.78 -46.05
CA VAL A 9 3.35 13.83 -44.97
C VAL A 9 2.51 12.66 -45.48
N CYS A 10 1.56 12.93 -46.38
CA CYS A 10 0.70 11.94 -47.03
C CYS A 10 1.37 11.17 -48.19
N SER A 11 2.58 11.56 -48.60
CA SER A 11 3.27 10.92 -49.74
C SER A 11 3.91 9.58 -49.37
N ASN A 12 4.19 8.76 -50.39
CA ASN A 12 4.94 7.50 -50.24
C ASN A 12 6.47 7.67 -50.44
N HIS A 13 6.99 8.90 -50.33
CA HIS A 13 8.43 9.15 -50.43
C HIS A 13 9.21 8.51 -49.27
N THR A 14 10.48 8.19 -49.53
CA THR A 14 11.36 7.61 -48.49
C THR A 14 11.63 8.60 -47.36
N VAL A 15 11.84 8.09 -46.14
CA VAL A 15 12.08 8.92 -44.95
C VAL A 15 13.23 9.94 -45.13
N PRO A 16 14.37 9.61 -45.77
CA PRO A 16 15.42 10.60 -46.02
C PRO A 16 14.96 11.77 -46.89
N VAL A 17 14.17 11.49 -47.95
CA VAL A 17 13.61 12.52 -48.84
C VAL A 17 12.63 13.40 -48.07
N LYS A 18 11.72 12.78 -47.29
CA LYS A 18 10.80 13.53 -46.43
C LYS A 18 11.56 14.43 -45.46
N LYS A 19 12.59 13.94 -44.78
CA LYS A 19 13.43 14.74 -43.87
C LYS A 19 14.15 15.90 -44.56
N ALA A 20 14.67 15.70 -45.77
CA ALA A 20 15.32 16.76 -46.53
C ALA A 20 14.34 17.90 -46.89
N ILE A 21 13.12 17.55 -47.28
CA ILE A 21 12.08 18.55 -47.60
C ILE A 21 11.59 19.24 -46.32
N VAL A 22 11.37 18.50 -45.23
CA VAL A 22 11.03 19.08 -43.91
C VAL A 22 12.10 20.10 -43.49
N LYS A 23 13.38 19.77 -43.68
CA LYS A 23 14.48 20.71 -43.41
C LYS A 23 14.34 22.00 -44.21
N LYS A 24 13.97 21.92 -45.50
CA LYS A 24 13.70 23.11 -46.32
C LYS A 24 12.48 23.91 -45.86
N VAL A 25 11.44 23.23 -45.37
CA VAL A 25 10.27 23.91 -44.78
C VAL A 25 10.67 24.65 -43.49
N VAL A 26 11.50 24.04 -42.65
CA VAL A 26 12.04 24.68 -41.43
C VAL A 26 12.94 25.87 -41.78
N GLU A 27 13.85 25.73 -42.74
CA GLU A 27 14.69 26.84 -43.23
C GLU A 27 13.87 27.99 -43.84
N ALA A 28 12.66 27.71 -44.36
CA ALA A 28 11.78 28.74 -44.89
C ALA A 28 11.15 29.64 -43.81
N ALA A 29 11.19 29.24 -42.53
CA ALA A 29 10.71 30.04 -41.41
C ALA A 29 11.55 31.31 -41.18
N GLU A 30 12.77 31.38 -41.71
CA GLU A 30 13.66 32.55 -41.53
C GLU A 30 13.27 33.72 -42.43
N LYS A 31 12.39 33.50 -43.40
CA LYS A 31 11.96 34.51 -44.37
C LYS A 31 10.73 35.24 -43.86
N GLU A 32 10.44 36.41 -44.43
CA GLU A 32 9.15 37.06 -44.19
C GLU A 32 8.01 36.22 -44.76
N VAL A 33 6.99 35.99 -43.94
CA VAL A 33 5.82 35.15 -44.23
C VAL A 33 4.59 35.96 -43.83
N THR A 34 3.52 35.89 -44.62
CA THR A 34 2.30 36.64 -44.29
C THR A 34 1.57 36.03 -43.10
N SER A 35 0.78 36.85 -42.38
CA SER A 35 -0.01 36.38 -41.22
C SER A 35 -0.94 35.20 -41.57
N GLU A 36 -1.56 35.22 -42.76
CA GLU A 36 -2.39 34.13 -43.25
C GLU A 36 -1.60 32.83 -43.48
N GLN A 37 -0.39 32.93 -44.03
CA GLN A 37 0.50 31.78 -44.24
C GLN A 37 0.99 31.20 -42.91
N CYS A 38 1.33 32.04 -41.93
CA CYS A 38 1.65 31.61 -40.57
C CYS A 38 0.47 30.87 -39.93
N LYS A 39 -0.75 31.44 -39.99
CA LYS A 39 -1.96 30.82 -39.43
C LYS A 39 -2.28 29.47 -40.09
N ALA A 40 -2.19 29.38 -41.41
CA ALA A 40 -2.39 28.13 -42.15
C ALA A 40 -1.39 27.06 -41.72
N LEU A 41 -0.13 27.45 -41.55
CA LEU A 41 0.92 26.52 -41.14
C LEU A 41 0.76 26.08 -39.69
N PHE A 42 0.47 26.99 -38.75
CA PHE A 42 0.23 26.62 -37.35
C PHE A 42 -0.99 25.68 -37.21
N THR A 43 -2.05 25.92 -37.99
CA THR A 43 -3.22 25.03 -38.05
C THR A 43 -2.83 23.64 -38.53
N LEU A 44 -2.02 23.56 -39.60
CA LEU A 44 -1.53 22.28 -40.12
C LEU A 44 -0.64 21.57 -39.09
N THR A 45 0.33 22.26 -38.49
CA THR A 45 1.26 21.63 -37.53
C THR A 45 0.54 21.19 -36.25
N ALA A 46 -0.44 21.96 -35.76
CA ALA A 46 -1.29 21.55 -34.65
C ALA A 46 -2.02 20.24 -34.98
N ARG A 47 -2.61 20.14 -36.18
CA ARG A 47 -3.26 18.92 -36.65
C ARG A 47 -2.27 17.74 -36.74
N LEU A 48 -1.06 17.95 -37.24
CA LEU A 48 -0.05 16.89 -37.33
C LEU A 48 0.42 16.41 -35.95
N ILE A 49 0.54 17.31 -34.97
CA ILE A 49 0.94 16.95 -33.61
C ILE A 49 -0.16 16.15 -32.91
N LEU A 50 -1.40 16.63 -33.01
CA LEU A 50 -2.54 16.06 -32.30
C LEU A 50 -3.05 14.78 -32.99
N LEU A 51 -3.24 14.81 -34.31
CA LEU A 51 -3.89 13.75 -35.09
C LEU A 51 -2.94 12.94 -35.97
N GLY A 52 -1.62 13.20 -35.93
CA GLY A 52 -0.65 12.47 -36.76
C GLY A 52 -0.71 10.95 -36.55
N GLU A 53 -0.76 10.19 -37.64
CA GLU A 53 -0.95 8.74 -37.61
C GLU A 53 0.30 7.99 -37.14
N ASP A 54 1.47 8.56 -37.40
CA ASP A 54 2.76 7.98 -37.06
C ASP A 54 3.65 8.97 -36.27
N ALA A 55 4.71 8.44 -35.66
CA ALA A 55 5.65 9.24 -34.87
C ALA A 55 6.39 10.29 -35.72
N PHE A 56 6.57 10.03 -37.02
CA PHE A 56 7.24 10.95 -37.93
C PHE A 56 6.39 12.20 -38.18
N GLN A 57 5.09 12.05 -38.46
CA GLN A 57 4.15 13.16 -38.65
C GLN A 57 4.09 14.07 -37.41
N LYS A 58 3.97 13.47 -36.22
CA LYS A 58 3.96 14.23 -34.96
C LYS A 58 5.28 14.99 -34.76
N GLN A 59 6.41 14.34 -35.01
CA GLN A 59 7.73 14.97 -34.91
C GLN A 59 7.90 16.12 -35.90
N VAL A 60 7.46 15.95 -37.15
CA VAL A 60 7.49 17.01 -38.17
C VAL A 60 6.63 18.19 -37.76
N GLY A 61 5.42 17.93 -37.25
CA GLY A 61 4.54 18.97 -36.72
C GLY A 61 5.23 19.81 -35.65
N PHE A 62 5.88 19.17 -34.68
CA PHE A 62 6.65 19.87 -33.64
C PHE A 62 7.81 20.69 -34.21
N GLN A 63 8.64 20.11 -35.07
CA GLN A 63 9.83 20.78 -35.63
C GLN A 63 9.46 22.04 -36.43
N VAL A 64 8.41 21.95 -37.26
CA VAL A 64 7.96 23.07 -38.07
C VAL A 64 7.30 24.14 -37.20
N MET A 65 6.46 23.74 -36.23
CA MET A 65 5.82 24.68 -35.31
C MET A 65 6.84 25.45 -34.48
N GLU A 66 7.84 24.76 -33.92
CA GLU A 66 8.90 25.39 -33.13
C GLU A 66 9.70 26.40 -33.95
N ALA A 67 10.08 26.05 -35.18
CA ALA A 67 10.80 26.95 -36.07
C ALA A 67 9.99 28.20 -36.41
N TYR A 68 8.73 28.04 -36.82
CA TYR A 68 7.88 29.17 -37.18
C TYR A 68 7.48 30.02 -35.98
N ALA A 69 7.23 29.43 -34.81
CA ALA A 69 6.94 30.18 -33.59
C ALA A 69 8.16 31.00 -33.10
N ARG A 70 9.38 30.52 -33.38
CA ARG A 70 10.62 31.24 -33.06
C ARG A 70 10.81 32.50 -33.90
N TYR A 71 10.55 32.43 -35.22
CA TYR A 71 10.74 33.56 -36.14
C TYR A 71 9.50 34.47 -36.26
N HIS A 72 8.29 33.92 -36.09
CA HIS A 72 7.01 34.63 -36.22
C HIS A 72 6.21 34.58 -34.90
N ARG A 73 6.81 35.14 -33.86
CA ARG A 73 6.30 35.01 -32.48
C ARG A 73 4.98 35.73 -32.27
N THR A 74 4.80 36.89 -32.89
CA THR A 74 3.58 37.70 -32.79
C THR A 74 2.39 36.96 -33.40
N GLU A 75 2.61 36.31 -34.54
CA GLU A 75 1.61 35.51 -35.24
C GLU A 75 1.27 34.25 -34.44
N PHE A 76 2.27 33.62 -33.80
CA PHE A 76 2.02 32.48 -32.91
C PHE A 76 1.19 32.87 -31.68
N GLN A 77 1.44 34.06 -31.11
CA GLN A 77 0.63 34.61 -30.01
C GLN A 77 -0.83 34.86 -30.41
N LEU A 78 -1.08 35.32 -31.65
CA LEU A 78 -2.44 35.49 -32.19
C LEU A 78 -3.13 34.16 -32.49
N PHE A 79 -2.35 33.12 -32.79
CA PHE A 79 -2.86 31.77 -33.03
C PHE A 79 -3.20 31.04 -31.72
N PHE A 80 -2.27 30.98 -30.78
CA PHE A 80 -2.39 30.23 -29.53
C PHE A 80 -2.92 31.14 -28.41
N THR A 81 -4.21 31.45 -28.49
CA THR A 81 -4.91 32.32 -27.55
C THR A 81 -5.49 31.55 -26.37
N LYS A 82 -5.92 32.27 -25.32
CA LYS A 82 -6.63 31.67 -24.18
C LYS A 82 -7.91 30.93 -24.59
N ASP A 83 -8.65 31.45 -25.57
CA ASP A 83 -9.90 30.85 -26.03
C ASP A 83 -9.64 29.56 -26.81
N TYR A 84 -8.55 29.52 -27.57
CA TYR A 84 -8.12 28.30 -28.24
C TYR A 84 -7.72 27.21 -27.24
N VAL A 85 -6.94 27.56 -26.20
CA VAL A 85 -6.59 26.64 -25.12
C VAL A 85 -7.83 26.15 -24.38
N LEU A 86 -8.76 27.04 -24.06
CA LEU A 86 -10.03 26.69 -23.43
C LEU A 86 -10.84 25.73 -24.29
N GLY A 87 -10.95 25.99 -25.60
CA GLY A 87 -11.60 25.11 -26.57
C GLY A 87 -11.00 23.71 -26.57
N LEU A 88 -9.67 23.59 -26.57
CA LEU A 88 -8.98 22.29 -26.49
C LEU A 88 -9.32 21.53 -25.19
N LEU A 89 -9.32 22.21 -24.04
CA LEU A 89 -9.54 21.59 -22.73
C LEU A 89 -11.01 21.25 -22.43
N GLN A 90 -11.95 21.90 -23.12
CA GLN A 90 -13.39 21.68 -22.92
C GLN A 90 -14.01 20.81 -24.03
N GLN A 91 -13.63 21.04 -25.29
CA GLN A 91 -14.25 20.41 -26.46
C GLN A 91 -13.35 19.35 -27.11
N GLY A 92 -12.05 19.37 -26.84
CA GLY A 92 -11.09 18.50 -27.50
C GLY A 92 -10.59 19.07 -28.83
N TYR A 93 -10.15 18.19 -29.73
CA TYR A 93 -9.66 18.60 -31.05
C TYR A 93 -10.05 17.58 -32.12
N ASP A 94 -10.98 17.95 -33.00
CA ASP A 94 -11.58 17.09 -34.03
C ASP A 94 -12.07 15.74 -33.46
N ARG A 95 -11.28 14.67 -33.60
CA ARG A 95 -11.58 13.31 -33.12
C ARG A 95 -11.04 13.02 -31.71
N LEU A 96 -10.20 13.90 -31.17
CA LEU A 96 -9.65 13.75 -29.82
C LEU A 96 -10.61 14.31 -28.79
N GLU A 97 -10.91 13.50 -27.78
CA GLU A 97 -11.65 13.94 -26.60
C GLU A 97 -10.84 14.94 -25.77
N CYS A 98 -11.52 15.82 -25.04
CA CYS A 98 -10.89 16.84 -24.18
C CYS A 98 -9.99 16.28 -23.07
N LYS A 99 -10.10 14.97 -22.78
CA LYS A 99 -9.30 14.26 -21.77
C LYS A 99 -8.12 13.49 -22.37
N ASP A 100 -7.86 13.64 -23.67
CA ASP A 100 -6.72 12.97 -24.29
C ASP A 100 -5.39 13.57 -23.78
N PRO A 101 -4.44 12.76 -23.27
CA PRO A 101 -3.14 13.24 -22.82
C PRO A 101 -2.34 14.05 -23.85
N ALA A 102 -2.56 13.81 -25.15
CA ALA A 102 -1.89 14.53 -26.23
C ALA A 102 -2.23 16.02 -26.25
N ILE A 103 -3.43 16.40 -25.80
CA ILE A 103 -3.84 17.81 -25.69
C ILE A 103 -2.98 18.53 -24.66
N ILE A 104 -2.76 17.90 -23.49
CA ILE A 104 -1.91 18.48 -22.44
C ILE A 104 -0.46 18.56 -22.89
N ASP A 105 0.06 17.53 -23.56
CA ASP A 105 1.42 17.56 -24.12
C ASP A 105 1.57 18.68 -25.18
N TYR A 106 0.57 18.87 -26.04
CA TYR A 106 0.56 19.95 -27.03
C TYR A 106 0.55 21.34 -26.37
N ILE A 107 -0.37 21.56 -25.42
CA ILE A 107 -0.43 22.82 -24.66
C ILE A 107 0.91 23.08 -23.95
N HIS A 108 1.48 22.05 -23.32
CA HIS A 108 2.77 22.15 -22.65
C HIS A 108 3.88 22.61 -23.61
N CYS A 109 3.98 22.01 -24.79
CA CYS A 109 4.94 22.43 -25.81
C CYS A 109 4.71 23.88 -26.26
N CYS A 110 3.46 24.28 -26.52
CA CYS A 110 3.13 25.64 -26.94
C CYS A 110 3.44 26.69 -25.87
N LEU A 111 3.24 26.37 -24.58
CA LEU A 111 3.61 27.26 -23.47
C LEU A 111 5.12 27.57 -23.45
N ARG A 112 5.98 26.58 -23.74
CA ARG A 112 7.44 26.79 -23.83
C ARG A 112 7.80 27.79 -24.94
N LEU A 113 7.05 27.77 -26.05
CA LEU A 113 7.24 28.70 -27.15
C LEU A 113 6.73 30.13 -26.81
N LEU A 114 5.79 30.27 -25.89
CA LEU A 114 5.20 31.56 -25.48
C LEU A 114 5.72 32.14 -24.17
N ILE A 115 6.64 31.48 -23.47
CA ILE A 115 7.02 31.87 -22.10
C ILE A 115 7.51 33.32 -21.96
N SER A 116 8.06 33.93 -23.02
CA SER A 116 8.50 35.33 -23.00
C SER A 116 7.45 36.33 -23.55
N CYS A 117 6.23 35.88 -23.85
CA CYS A 117 5.14 36.71 -24.35
C CYS A 117 4.18 37.09 -23.22
N PRO A 118 3.69 38.34 -23.13
CA PRO A 118 2.75 38.76 -22.08
C PRO A 118 1.43 37.98 -22.07
N SER A 119 0.95 37.53 -23.23
CA SER A 119 -0.30 36.76 -23.36
C SER A 119 -0.30 35.45 -22.58
N VAL A 120 0.89 34.91 -22.26
CA VAL A 120 1.01 33.66 -21.50
C VAL A 120 0.38 33.77 -20.10
N LEU A 121 0.32 34.99 -19.53
CA LEU A 121 -0.29 35.23 -18.23
C LEU A 121 -1.79 34.95 -18.23
N GLU A 122 -2.50 35.30 -19.31
CA GLU A 122 -3.92 34.99 -19.47
C GLU A 122 -4.15 33.48 -19.64
N ILE A 123 -3.23 32.80 -20.33
CA ILE A 123 -3.27 31.35 -20.50
C ILE A 123 -3.02 30.64 -19.17
N PHE A 124 -2.08 31.11 -18.35
CA PHE A 124 -1.85 30.57 -17.01
C PHE A 124 -3.10 30.68 -16.13
N ALA A 125 -3.82 31.81 -16.20
CA ALA A 125 -5.07 31.98 -15.45
C ALA A 125 -6.15 30.97 -15.88
N VAL A 126 -6.29 30.73 -17.20
CA VAL A 126 -7.20 29.69 -17.72
C VAL A 126 -6.78 28.30 -17.25
N LEU A 127 -5.49 27.98 -17.31
CA LEU A 127 -4.97 26.67 -16.91
C LEU A 127 -5.16 26.39 -15.42
N GLN A 128 -5.02 27.39 -14.54
CA GLN A 128 -5.30 27.21 -13.11
C GLN A 128 -6.73 26.69 -12.87
N VAL A 129 -7.72 27.23 -13.58
CA VAL A 129 -9.13 26.84 -13.43
C VAL A 129 -9.40 25.49 -14.08
N GLU A 130 -8.98 25.32 -15.34
CA GLU A 130 -9.29 24.12 -16.11
C GLU A 130 -8.55 22.88 -15.59
N LEU A 131 -7.29 23.00 -15.17
CA LEU A 131 -6.55 21.87 -14.59
C LEU A 131 -7.13 21.44 -13.24
N LEU A 132 -7.63 22.39 -12.43
CA LEU A 132 -8.39 22.05 -11.22
C LEU A 132 -9.68 21.30 -11.56
N ARG A 133 -10.47 21.78 -12.53
CA ARG A 133 -11.67 21.07 -13.01
C ARG A 133 -11.33 19.65 -13.47
N MET A 134 -10.29 19.49 -14.28
CA MET A 134 -9.87 18.19 -14.80
C MET A 134 -9.47 17.23 -13.67
N VAL A 135 -8.77 17.69 -12.63
CA VAL A 135 -8.41 16.86 -11.48
C VAL A 135 -9.65 16.48 -10.65
N CYS A 136 -10.62 17.40 -10.48
CA CYS A 136 -11.91 17.10 -9.84
C CYS A 136 -12.70 16.00 -10.56
N GLU A 137 -12.52 15.86 -11.88
CA GLU A 137 -13.15 14.81 -12.70
C GLU A 137 -12.45 13.45 -12.63
N ARG A 138 -11.45 13.29 -11.74
CA ARG A 138 -10.73 12.04 -11.45
C ARG A 138 -10.10 11.44 -12.72
N PRO A 139 -9.11 12.12 -13.30
CA PRO A 139 -8.51 11.72 -14.56
C PRO A 139 -7.70 10.42 -14.40
N LYS A 140 -7.51 9.69 -15.51
CA LYS A 140 -6.66 8.49 -15.54
C LYS A 140 -5.19 8.82 -15.22
N PRO A 141 -4.38 7.84 -14.75
CA PRO A 141 -2.98 8.07 -14.38
C PRO A 141 -2.14 8.73 -15.47
N ALA A 142 -2.33 8.35 -16.74
CA ALA A 142 -1.60 8.91 -17.87
C ALA A 142 -1.84 10.42 -18.05
N LEU A 143 -3.10 10.86 -18.02
CA LEU A 143 -3.46 12.28 -18.13
C LEU A 143 -2.94 13.07 -16.94
N CYS A 144 -3.13 12.53 -15.72
CA CYS A 144 -2.63 13.13 -14.50
C CYS A 144 -1.10 13.32 -14.55
N ALA A 145 -0.35 12.35 -15.05
CA ALA A 145 1.09 12.45 -15.22
C ALA A 145 1.53 13.53 -16.22
N ARG A 146 0.74 13.78 -17.29
CA ARG A 146 0.99 14.88 -18.23
C ARG A 146 0.72 16.23 -17.59
N ILE A 147 -0.39 16.35 -16.86
CA ILE A 147 -0.71 17.53 -16.06
C ILE A 147 0.44 17.80 -15.06
N SER A 148 0.93 16.78 -14.35
CA SER A 148 2.04 16.93 -13.42
C SER A 148 3.35 17.38 -14.08
N THR A 149 3.61 16.92 -15.31
CA THR A 149 4.79 17.34 -16.06
C THR A 149 4.66 18.82 -16.46
N LEU A 150 3.50 19.25 -16.97
CA LEU A 150 3.23 20.65 -17.30
C LEU A 150 3.37 21.55 -16.07
N LEU A 151 2.73 21.18 -14.95
CA LEU A 151 2.73 21.98 -13.72
C LEU A 151 4.12 22.06 -13.05
N SER A 152 4.97 21.06 -13.26
CA SER A 152 6.36 21.09 -12.75
C SER A 152 7.21 22.11 -13.51
N ASP A 153 7.00 22.26 -14.82
CA ASP A 153 7.71 23.22 -15.66
C ASP A 153 7.10 24.63 -15.55
N PHE A 154 5.78 24.72 -15.35
CA PHE A 154 5.00 25.96 -15.28
C PHE A 154 4.22 26.06 -13.97
N VAL A 155 4.93 26.28 -12.87
CA VAL A 155 4.34 26.40 -11.52
C VAL A 155 3.29 27.53 -11.40
N GLN A 156 3.33 28.50 -12.32
CA GLN A 156 2.34 29.57 -12.42
C GLN A 156 0.94 29.04 -12.76
N CYS A 157 0.83 27.84 -13.34
CA CYS A 157 -0.45 27.19 -13.65
C CYS A 157 -1.06 26.44 -12.45
N ILE A 158 -0.34 26.33 -11.32
CA ILE A 158 -0.86 25.67 -10.12
C ILE A 158 -1.89 26.60 -9.46
N PRO A 159 -3.10 26.10 -9.09
CA PRO A 159 -4.07 26.87 -8.33
C PRO A 159 -3.47 27.41 -7.02
N ARG A 160 -3.85 28.63 -6.61
CA ARG A 160 -3.29 29.29 -5.42
C ARG A 160 -4.26 29.34 -4.26
N GLU A 161 -3.73 29.55 -3.06
CA GLU A 161 -4.49 29.78 -1.81
C GLU A 161 -5.50 28.65 -1.52
N LYS A 162 -6.77 28.99 -1.27
CA LYS A 162 -7.83 28.01 -0.98
C LYS A 162 -8.00 26.98 -2.09
N SER A 163 -7.79 27.38 -3.34
CA SER A 163 -7.87 26.48 -4.49
C SER A 163 -6.68 25.52 -4.55
N ALA A 164 -5.52 25.87 -3.99
CA ALA A 164 -4.36 24.98 -3.88
C ALA A 164 -4.66 23.80 -2.94
N VAL A 165 -5.32 24.06 -1.81
CA VAL A 165 -5.77 23.03 -0.87
C VAL A 165 -6.74 22.07 -1.56
N LEU A 166 -7.77 22.62 -2.21
CA LEU A 166 -8.75 21.81 -2.96
C LEU A 166 -8.06 20.98 -4.05
N PHE A 167 -7.15 21.59 -4.82
CA PHE A 167 -6.39 20.91 -5.86
C PHE A 167 -5.63 19.71 -5.31
N CYS A 168 -4.91 19.88 -4.20
CA CYS A 168 -4.15 18.82 -3.56
C CYS A 168 -5.06 17.68 -3.06
N GLN A 169 -6.17 18.01 -2.41
CA GLN A 169 -7.14 17.01 -1.95
C GLN A 169 -7.76 16.22 -3.11
N GLN A 170 -8.10 16.90 -4.21
CA GLN A 170 -8.64 16.23 -5.39
C GLN A 170 -7.59 15.39 -6.11
N LEU A 171 -6.31 15.79 -6.07
CA LEU A 171 -5.23 14.97 -6.60
C LEU A 171 -5.01 13.70 -5.77
N VAL A 172 -5.07 13.81 -4.43
CA VAL A 172 -5.06 12.65 -3.53
C VAL A 172 -6.23 11.71 -3.85
N ARG A 173 -7.43 12.25 -4.04
CA ARG A 173 -8.60 11.47 -4.48
C ARG A 173 -8.39 10.86 -5.86
N ALA A 174 -7.80 11.55 -6.81
CA ALA A 174 -7.51 10.94 -8.12
C ALA A 174 -6.55 9.75 -7.97
N ILE A 175 -5.48 9.90 -7.16
CA ILE A 175 -4.50 8.82 -6.90
C ILE A 175 -5.20 7.60 -6.29
N SER A 176 -6.18 7.77 -5.40
CA SER A 176 -6.90 6.63 -4.80
C SER A 176 -7.78 5.86 -5.78
N TYR A 177 -8.00 6.35 -7.00
CA TYR A 177 -8.71 5.64 -8.06
C TYR A 177 -7.77 5.10 -9.15
N PHE A 178 -6.45 5.28 -9.02
CA PHE A 178 -5.49 4.82 -10.02
C PHE A 178 -5.36 3.30 -10.02
N HIS A 179 -5.91 2.65 -11.03
CA HIS A 179 -5.78 1.21 -11.25
C HIS A 179 -5.09 0.92 -12.58
N CYS A 180 -4.30 -0.16 -12.61
CA CYS A 180 -3.68 -0.67 -13.83
C CYS A 180 -4.19 -2.10 -14.05
N PRO A 181 -5.08 -2.34 -15.03
CA PRO A 181 -5.57 -3.70 -15.33
C PRO A 181 -4.53 -4.53 -16.10
N ALA A 182 -3.43 -3.91 -16.54
CA ALA A 182 -2.42 -4.54 -17.35
C ALA A 182 -1.68 -5.62 -16.59
N SER A 183 -1.42 -6.75 -17.26
CA SER A 183 -0.52 -7.80 -16.77
C SER A 183 0.87 -7.71 -17.39
N GLN A 184 1.06 -6.85 -18.40
CA GLN A 184 2.34 -6.68 -19.08
C GLN A 184 3.30 -5.81 -18.26
N GLU A 185 4.53 -6.28 -18.11
CA GLU A 185 5.56 -5.61 -17.34
C GLU A 185 5.84 -4.18 -17.80
N ARG A 186 5.86 -3.93 -19.12
CA ARG A 186 6.08 -2.60 -19.67
C ARG A 186 5.02 -1.60 -19.21
N GLU A 187 3.75 -1.99 -19.27
CA GLU A 187 2.61 -1.16 -18.88
C GLU A 187 2.59 -0.91 -17.37
N LEU A 188 2.96 -1.91 -16.56
CA LEU A 188 3.11 -1.77 -15.11
C LEU A 188 4.22 -0.78 -14.74
N ARG A 189 5.38 -0.86 -15.41
CA ARG A 189 6.47 0.11 -15.22
C ARG A 189 6.03 1.52 -15.61
N GLU A 190 5.30 1.65 -16.71
CA GLU A 190 4.77 2.94 -17.15
C GLU A 190 3.77 3.51 -16.13
N TYR A 191 2.84 2.69 -15.64
CA TYR A 191 1.89 3.05 -14.59
C TYR A 191 2.61 3.54 -13.32
N VAL A 192 3.59 2.80 -12.80
CA VAL A 192 4.38 3.23 -11.63
C VAL A 192 5.08 4.57 -11.90
N GLY A 193 5.64 4.74 -13.10
CA GLY A 193 6.26 6.01 -13.52
C GLY A 193 5.27 7.17 -13.58
N GLN A 194 4.04 6.92 -14.08
CA GLN A 194 2.96 7.90 -14.11
C GLN A 194 2.55 8.32 -12.68
N VAL A 195 2.29 7.36 -11.79
CA VAL A 195 1.91 7.64 -10.39
C VAL A 195 3.02 8.41 -9.67
N THR A 196 4.28 8.05 -9.90
CA THR A 196 5.44 8.71 -9.27
C THR A 196 5.57 10.17 -9.69
N LYS A 197 5.27 10.51 -10.95
CA LYS A 197 5.22 11.92 -11.39
C LYS A 197 4.17 12.72 -10.63
N VAL A 198 3.00 12.12 -10.40
CA VAL A 198 1.89 12.76 -9.67
C VAL A 198 2.26 12.94 -8.19
N SER A 199 2.82 11.90 -7.55
CA SER A 199 3.26 11.99 -6.15
C SER A 199 4.36 13.04 -5.95
N THR A 200 5.30 13.13 -6.90
CA THR A 200 6.39 14.11 -6.88
C THR A 200 5.87 15.54 -7.05
N LEU A 201 4.90 15.77 -7.94
CA LEU A 201 4.24 17.08 -8.05
C LEU A 201 3.64 17.46 -6.69
N LEU A 202 2.86 16.56 -6.08
CA LEU A 202 2.19 16.85 -4.82
C LEU A 202 3.20 17.16 -3.71
N GLN A 203 4.31 16.40 -3.65
CA GLN A 203 5.43 16.71 -2.74
C GLN A 203 6.01 18.10 -2.98
N ASN A 204 6.20 18.50 -4.25
CA ASN A 204 6.73 19.83 -4.59
C ASN A 204 5.76 20.94 -4.18
N ILE A 205 4.45 20.73 -4.33
CA ILE A 205 3.43 21.67 -3.86
C ILE A 205 3.47 21.78 -2.33
N TRP A 206 3.57 20.66 -1.60
CA TRP A 206 3.69 20.69 -0.13
C TRP A 206 4.93 21.44 0.35
N LYS A 207 6.03 21.39 -0.40
CA LYS A 207 7.25 22.15 -0.09
C LYS A 207 7.07 23.65 -0.36
N ALA A 208 6.41 24.00 -1.47
CA ALA A 208 6.20 25.39 -1.87
C ALA A 208 5.12 26.08 -1.01
N GLU A 209 4.05 25.36 -0.67
CA GLU A 209 2.93 25.86 0.13
C GLU A 209 2.61 24.87 1.27
N PRO A 210 3.35 24.93 2.39
CA PRO A 210 3.22 23.97 3.50
C PRO A 210 1.82 23.86 4.12
N ALA A 211 0.98 24.90 3.97
CA ALA A 211 -0.41 24.89 4.40
C ALA A 211 -1.26 23.81 3.71
N THR A 212 -0.84 23.33 2.53
CA THR A 212 -1.53 22.27 1.77
C THR A 212 -1.23 20.86 2.28
N LEU A 213 -0.13 20.65 3.02
CA LEU A 213 0.30 19.33 3.47
C LEU A 213 -0.73 18.68 4.39
N LEU A 214 -1.05 19.32 5.52
CA LEU A 214 -1.94 18.72 6.53
C LEU A 214 -3.33 18.38 5.96
N PRO A 215 -4.03 19.27 5.20
CA PRO A 215 -5.29 18.93 4.55
C PRO A 215 -5.19 17.77 3.55
N SER A 216 -4.07 17.64 2.84
CA SER A 216 -3.83 16.50 1.93
C SER A 216 -3.70 15.19 2.69
N LEU A 217 -3.01 15.21 3.83
CA LEU A 217 -2.85 14.03 4.66
C LEU A 217 -4.14 13.63 5.36
N GLN A 218 -4.93 14.60 5.83
CA GLN A 218 -6.28 14.35 6.34
C GLN A 218 -7.14 13.63 5.29
N GLU A 219 -7.03 14.03 4.02
CA GLU A 219 -7.73 13.36 2.92
C GLU A 219 -7.22 11.92 2.69
N VAL A 220 -5.90 11.67 2.72
CA VAL A 220 -5.35 10.29 2.67
C VAL A 220 -5.95 9.43 3.77
N PHE A 221 -6.01 9.95 5.00
CA PHE A 221 -6.56 9.24 6.16
C PHE A 221 -8.06 9.01 6.04
N ALA A 222 -8.83 9.99 5.58
CA ALA A 222 -10.26 9.83 5.32
C ALA A 222 -10.52 8.72 4.29
N ILE A 223 -9.70 8.65 3.23
CA ILE A 223 -9.82 7.62 2.20
C ILE A 223 -9.51 6.23 2.76
N ILE A 224 -8.38 6.04 3.44
CA ILE A 224 -8.01 4.70 3.94
C ILE A 224 -8.87 4.23 5.11
N SER A 225 -9.46 5.15 5.88
CA SER A 225 -10.37 4.80 6.98
C SER A 225 -11.83 4.64 6.55
N SER A 226 -12.15 4.91 5.28
CA SER A 226 -13.51 4.77 4.74
C SER A 226 -14.02 3.34 4.84
N THR A 227 -15.23 3.17 5.35
CA THR A 227 -15.93 1.88 5.45
C THR A 227 -16.94 1.67 4.33
N ASP A 228 -16.96 2.53 3.32
CA ASP A 228 -17.84 2.40 2.17
C ASP A 228 -17.52 1.12 1.38
N PRO A 229 -18.46 0.16 1.25
CA PRO A 229 -18.24 -1.08 0.52
C PRO A 229 -18.15 -0.87 -0.99
N SER A 230 -18.67 0.23 -1.53
CA SER A 230 -18.66 0.53 -2.96
C SER A 230 -17.33 1.09 -3.46
N PHE A 231 -16.44 1.47 -2.54
CA PHE A 231 -15.19 2.12 -2.84
C PHE A 231 -14.02 1.45 -2.12
N ASP A 232 -13.09 0.90 -2.90
CA ASP A 232 -11.80 0.44 -2.40
C ASP A 232 -10.66 1.27 -2.99
N PRO A 233 -9.88 1.99 -2.16
CA PRO A 233 -8.82 2.85 -2.64
C PRO A 233 -7.63 2.04 -3.15
N ALA A 234 -7.08 2.50 -4.26
CA ALA A 234 -5.91 1.93 -4.89
C ALA A 234 -4.66 2.02 -4.00
N ILE A 235 -3.81 1.00 -4.11
CA ILE A 235 -2.51 0.92 -3.41
C ILE A 235 -1.52 2.02 -3.84
N SER A 236 -1.79 2.72 -4.95
CA SER A 236 -1.02 3.88 -5.44
C SER A 236 -0.90 5.01 -4.42
N LEU A 237 -1.80 5.11 -3.44
CA LEU A 237 -1.67 6.04 -2.32
C LEU A 237 -0.35 5.86 -1.55
N ALA A 238 0.21 4.66 -1.54
CA ALA A 238 1.53 4.37 -0.98
C ALA A 238 2.65 5.23 -1.57
N SER A 239 2.49 5.72 -2.81
CA SER A 239 3.47 6.62 -3.45
C SER A 239 3.60 7.97 -2.74
N LEU A 240 2.61 8.38 -1.94
CA LEU A 240 2.61 9.64 -1.21
C LEU A 240 3.37 9.54 0.12
N VAL A 241 3.28 8.40 0.80
CA VAL A 241 3.69 8.31 2.21
C VAL A 241 5.19 8.31 2.42
N GLN A 242 5.96 7.94 1.40
CA GLN A 242 7.43 8.06 1.37
C GLN A 242 7.92 9.52 1.41
N HIS A 243 7.05 10.49 1.10
CA HIS A 243 7.41 11.91 1.04
C HIS A 243 7.09 12.69 2.32
N ILE A 244 6.49 12.03 3.32
CA ILE A 244 5.96 12.67 4.53
C ILE A 244 6.99 12.60 5.67
N PRO A 245 7.23 13.70 6.40
CA PRO A 245 8.09 13.68 7.58
C PRO A 245 7.58 12.76 8.69
N LEU A 246 8.49 12.01 9.34
CA LEU A 246 8.16 11.05 10.39
C LEU A 246 7.37 11.65 11.56
N GLN A 247 7.62 12.92 11.91
CA GLN A 247 6.91 13.61 12.99
C GLN A 247 5.40 13.72 12.72
N MET A 248 5.02 13.85 11.45
CA MET A 248 3.62 13.96 11.04
C MET A 248 2.89 12.62 11.15
N ILE A 249 3.60 11.49 11.00
CA ILE A 249 3.06 10.14 11.21
C ILE A 249 2.50 10.04 12.62
N THR A 250 3.30 10.42 13.63
CA THR A 250 2.89 10.36 15.03
C THR A 250 1.63 11.17 15.30
N VAL A 251 1.52 12.38 14.74
CA VAL A 251 0.36 13.26 14.91
C VAL A 251 -0.90 12.62 14.31
N LEU A 252 -0.80 12.11 13.08
CA LEU A 252 -1.94 11.52 12.36
C LEU A 252 -2.40 10.20 12.98
N ILE A 253 -1.45 9.33 13.36
CA ILE A 253 -1.77 8.06 14.04
C ILE A 253 -2.41 8.32 15.41
N LYS A 254 -1.90 9.31 16.17
CA LYS A 254 -2.51 9.71 17.43
C LYS A 254 -3.94 10.19 17.20
N SER A 255 -4.15 11.07 16.22
CA SER A 255 -5.50 11.54 15.87
C SER A 255 -6.45 10.39 15.51
N LEU A 256 -6.01 9.41 14.71
CA LEU A 256 -6.84 8.28 14.30
C LEU A 256 -7.20 7.35 15.48
N THR A 257 -6.28 7.15 16.43
CA THR A 257 -6.43 6.18 17.51
C THR A 257 -7.10 6.75 18.76
N THR A 258 -6.98 8.07 19.00
CA THR A 258 -7.50 8.69 20.22
C THR A 258 -8.81 9.46 20.01
N ASP A 259 -9.21 9.75 18.77
CA ASP A 259 -10.47 10.44 18.49
C ASP A 259 -11.66 9.49 18.76
N GLN A 260 -12.52 9.89 19.71
CA GLN A 260 -13.69 9.12 20.13
C GLN A 260 -14.74 8.96 19.02
N ASN A 261 -14.70 9.80 17.98
CA ASN A 261 -15.62 9.71 16.85
C ASN A 261 -15.21 8.65 15.82
N VAL A 262 -13.98 8.15 15.89
CA VAL A 262 -13.47 7.13 14.96
C VAL A 262 -13.93 5.75 15.41
N LYS A 263 -14.68 5.08 14.52
CA LYS A 263 -15.19 3.72 14.77
C LYS A 263 -14.11 2.66 14.57
N ASP A 264 -14.23 1.55 15.28
CA ASP A 264 -13.33 0.39 15.17
C ASP A 264 -13.22 -0.13 13.73
N ALA A 265 -14.34 -0.19 12.99
CA ALA A 265 -14.34 -0.58 11.58
C ALA A 265 -13.45 0.32 10.70
N SER A 266 -13.39 1.62 10.99
CA SER A 266 -12.55 2.58 10.28
C SER A 266 -11.07 2.36 10.59
N MET A 267 -10.73 2.08 11.85
CA MET A 267 -9.38 1.71 12.26
C MET A 267 -8.92 0.40 11.61
N THR A 268 -9.79 -0.61 11.57
CA THR A 268 -9.53 -1.89 10.88
C THR A 268 -9.26 -1.67 9.40
N LYS A 269 -10.09 -0.88 8.69
CA LYS A 269 -9.89 -0.57 7.27
C LYS A 269 -8.58 0.19 7.02
N ALA A 270 -8.27 1.18 7.86
CA ALA A 270 -7.03 1.92 7.75
C ALA A 270 -5.81 1.01 7.91
N LEU A 271 -5.80 0.13 8.94
CA LEU A 271 -4.70 -0.80 9.15
C LEU A 271 -4.54 -1.79 7.99
N CYS A 272 -5.63 -2.40 7.52
CA CYS A 272 -5.61 -3.30 6.37
C CYS A 272 -5.00 -2.63 5.13
N ARG A 273 -5.45 -1.41 4.79
CA ARG A 273 -4.98 -0.68 3.61
C ARG A 273 -3.54 -0.20 3.74
N MET A 274 -3.10 0.19 4.94
CA MET A 274 -1.69 0.51 5.20
C MET A 274 -0.78 -0.73 5.03
N ILE A 275 -1.24 -1.92 5.42
CA ILE A 275 -0.51 -3.16 5.17
C ILE A 275 -0.46 -3.47 3.66
N ASP A 276 -1.58 -3.27 2.95
CA ASP A 276 -1.65 -3.49 1.50
C ASP A 276 -0.67 -2.60 0.72
N TRP A 277 -0.32 -1.43 1.26
CA TRP A 277 0.70 -0.56 0.67
C TRP A 277 2.08 -1.19 0.56
N LEU A 278 2.41 -2.23 1.34
CA LEU A 278 3.65 -3.02 1.15
C LEU A 278 3.71 -3.69 -0.23
N SER A 279 2.59 -3.76 -0.95
CA SER A 279 2.52 -4.25 -2.34
C SER A 279 2.90 -3.19 -3.38
N TRP A 280 3.11 -1.92 -2.99
CA TRP A 280 3.56 -0.88 -3.92
C TRP A 280 5.04 -1.07 -4.27
N PRO A 281 5.44 -1.08 -5.57
CA PRO A 281 6.80 -1.49 -5.98
C PRO A 281 7.94 -0.61 -5.45
N LEU A 282 7.65 0.66 -5.19
CA LEU A 282 8.61 1.65 -4.69
C LEU A 282 8.33 2.00 -3.21
N ALA A 283 7.63 1.12 -2.49
CA ALA A 283 7.33 1.31 -1.08
C ALA A 283 8.62 1.44 -0.25
N GLN A 284 8.85 2.63 0.28
CA GLN A 284 9.87 2.90 1.28
C GLN A 284 9.21 3.45 2.54
N HIS A 285 9.74 3.08 3.71
CA HIS A 285 9.28 3.55 5.02
C HIS A 285 7.81 3.21 5.37
N ILE A 286 7.16 2.35 4.60
CA ILE A 286 5.76 1.93 4.85
C ILE A 286 5.65 1.15 6.15
N ASP A 287 6.67 0.36 6.46
CA ASP A 287 6.85 -0.30 7.75
C ASP A 287 6.71 0.68 8.92
N THR A 288 7.26 1.90 8.80
CA THR A 288 7.17 2.90 9.88
C THR A 288 5.71 3.32 10.13
N TRP A 289 4.91 3.47 9.07
CA TRP A 289 3.48 3.78 9.18
C TRP A 289 2.68 2.63 9.80
N VAL A 290 2.89 1.41 9.30
CA VAL A 290 2.20 0.21 9.77
C VAL A 290 2.53 -0.05 11.24
N ILE A 291 3.81 -0.02 11.61
CA ILE A 291 4.26 -0.22 13.00
C ILE A 291 3.73 0.88 13.92
N ALA A 292 3.73 2.14 13.48
CA ALA A 292 3.18 3.23 14.28
C ALA A 292 1.69 3.01 14.58
N LEU A 293 0.90 2.58 13.58
CA LEU A 293 -0.51 2.28 13.78
C LEU A 293 -0.73 1.05 14.68
N LEU A 294 0.02 -0.03 14.47
CA LEU A 294 -0.05 -1.24 15.32
C LEU A 294 0.24 -0.90 16.80
N LYS A 295 1.30 -0.12 17.06
CA LYS A 295 1.63 0.38 18.40
C LYS A 295 0.56 1.32 18.94
N GLY A 296 0.02 2.22 18.10
CA GLY A 296 -1.04 3.14 18.47
C GLY A 296 -2.31 2.42 18.94
N LEU A 297 -2.74 1.41 18.17
CA LEU A 297 -3.90 0.57 18.52
C LEU A 297 -3.67 -0.25 19.79
N ALA A 298 -2.45 -0.76 19.99
CA ALA A 298 -2.10 -1.47 21.22
C ALA A 298 -2.17 -0.53 22.45
N ALA A 299 -1.72 0.72 22.31
CA ALA A 299 -1.77 1.71 23.38
C ALA A 299 -3.20 2.07 23.81
N VAL A 300 -4.17 2.04 22.88
CA VAL A 300 -5.60 2.22 23.16
C VAL A 300 -6.35 0.88 23.35
N GLN A 301 -5.61 -0.21 23.60
CA GLN A 301 -6.12 -1.54 23.93
C GLN A 301 -7.08 -2.16 22.90
N LYS A 302 -6.92 -1.82 21.61
CA LYS A 302 -7.71 -2.38 20.50
C LYS A 302 -7.16 -3.73 20.02
N PHE A 303 -7.01 -4.69 20.94
CA PHE A 303 -6.36 -5.97 20.67
C PHE A 303 -7.13 -6.86 19.69
N THR A 304 -8.47 -6.85 19.70
CA THR A 304 -9.27 -7.63 18.75
C THR A 304 -8.97 -7.22 17.30
N ILE A 305 -8.88 -5.92 17.01
CA ILE A 305 -8.50 -5.42 15.69
C ILE A 305 -7.12 -5.93 15.28
N LEU A 306 -6.16 -5.87 16.22
CA LEU A 306 -4.79 -6.31 15.98
C LEU A 306 -4.71 -7.82 15.69
N ILE A 307 -5.47 -8.63 16.42
CA ILE A 307 -5.56 -10.09 16.23
C ILE A 307 -6.17 -10.40 14.86
N ASP A 308 -7.37 -9.88 14.59
CA ASP A 308 -8.12 -10.19 13.36
C ASP A 308 -7.35 -9.74 12.11
N VAL A 309 -6.76 -8.55 12.13
CA VAL A 309 -5.99 -8.04 10.98
C VAL A 309 -4.69 -8.80 10.80
N THR A 310 -4.04 -9.24 11.88
CA THR A 310 -2.83 -10.08 11.78
C THR A 310 -3.14 -11.39 11.08
N LEU A 311 -4.16 -12.11 11.54
CA LEU A 311 -4.58 -13.37 10.90
C LEU A 311 -4.99 -13.16 9.44
N LEU A 312 -5.67 -12.06 9.13
CA LEU A 312 -6.10 -11.73 7.77
C LEU A 312 -4.95 -11.37 6.81
N LYS A 313 -3.89 -10.72 7.29
CA LYS A 313 -2.88 -10.07 6.42
C LYS A 313 -1.47 -10.66 6.53
N ILE A 314 -1.19 -11.55 7.47
CA ILE A 314 0.19 -12.03 7.71
C ILE A 314 0.79 -12.73 6.48
N GLU A 315 0.01 -13.53 5.75
CA GLU A 315 0.46 -14.18 4.51
C GLU A 315 0.79 -13.15 3.42
N LEU A 316 0.04 -12.04 3.33
CA LEU A 316 0.37 -10.96 2.41
C LEU A 316 1.72 -10.34 2.76
N VAL A 317 1.96 -10.03 4.03
CA VAL A 317 3.23 -9.46 4.51
C VAL A 317 4.38 -10.42 4.24
N LEU A 318 4.19 -11.71 4.52
CA LEU A 318 5.15 -12.76 4.21
C LEU A 318 5.48 -12.77 2.72
N ASN A 319 4.47 -12.76 1.86
CA ASN A 319 4.61 -12.71 0.40
C ASN A 319 5.41 -11.50 -0.11
N ARG A 320 5.54 -10.44 0.71
CA ARG A 320 6.39 -9.29 0.36
C ARG A 320 7.89 -9.54 0.56
N LEU A 321 8.29 -10.55 1.34
CA LEU A 321 9.72 -10.86 1.60
C LEU A 321 10.48 -11.30 0.34
N TRP A 322 9.79 -11.84 -0.68
CA TRP A 322 10.41 -12.21 -1.95
C TRP A 322 10.91 -10.99 -2.77
N TYR A 323 10.44 -9.78 -2.48
CA TYR A 323 10.73 -8.59 -3.26
C TYR A 323 11.83 -7.74 -2.61
N PRO A 324 13.05 -7.65 -3.19
CA PRO A 324 14.21 -7.05 -2.52
C PRO A 324 14.01 -5.63 -1.98
N ILE A 325 13.29 -4.76 -2.70
CA ILE A 325 13.08 -3.36 -2.29
C ILE A 325 12.28 -3.26 -1.00
N VAL A 326 11.19 -4.04 -0.88
CA VAL A 326 10.26 -3.98 0.26
C VAL A 326 10.57 -5.01 1.34
N ARG A 327 11.46 -5.97 1.04
CA ARG A 327 11.79 -7.12 1.89
C ARG A 327 12.09 -6.73 3.33
N GLN A 328 12.94 -5.71 3.54
CA GLN A 328 13.30 -5.30 4.90
C GLN A 328 12.13 -4.68 5.66
N GLY A 329 11.38 -3.77 5.04
CA GLY A 329 10.18 -3.19 5.66
C GLY A 329 9.12 -4.25 5.98
N ALA A 330 8.90 -5.20 5.07
CA ALA A 330 8.00 -6.32 5.29
C ALA A 330 8.47 -7.24 6.43
N LEU A 331 9.77 -7.48 6.59
CA LEU A 331 10.31 -8.24 7.71
C LEU A 331 10.07 -7.54 9.04
N VAL A 332 10.23 -6.21 9.10
CA VAL A 332 9.96 -5.42 10.31
C VAL A 332 8.48 -5.55 10.71
N VAL A 333 7.56 -5.44 9.75
CA VAL A 333 6.12 -5.61 10.00
C VAL A 333 5.80 -7.04 10.43
N LEU A 334 6.32 -8.05 9.73
CA LEU A 334 6.12 -9.46 10.07
C LEU A 334 6.64 -9.78 11.47
N SER A 335 7.84 -9.30 11.81
CA SER A 335 8.46 -9.50 13.12
C SER A 335 7.58 -8.92 14.21
N HIS A 336 7.08 -7.70 14.04
CA HIS A 336 6.20 -7.07 15.02
C HIS A 336 4.87 -7.83 15.18
N MET A 337 4.22 -8.22 14.08
CA MET A 337 2.99 -9.01 14.13
C MET A 337 3.18 -10.33 14.88
N LEU A 338 4.21 -11.11 14.52
CA LEU A 338 4.48 -12.41 15.13
C LEU A 338 4.92 -12.30 16.60
N LEU A 339 5.83 -11.37 16.90
CA LEU A 339 6.34 -11.21 18.26
C LEU A 339 5.29 -10.61 19.21
N SER A 340 4.31 -9.87 18.70
CA SER A 340 3.22 -9.36 19.53
C SER A 340 2.03 -10.31 19.65
N PHE A 341 1.80 -11.16 18.66
CA PHE A 341 0.78 -12.21 18.67
C PHE A 341 1.31 -13.46 19.41
N GLN A 342 1.22 -13.47 20.75
CA GLN A 342 1.81 -14.53 21.61
C GLN A 342 0.81 -15.53 22.21
N HIS A 343 -0.50 -15.32 22.02
CA HIS A 343 -1.56 -16.07 22.70
C HIS A 343 -1.96 -17.37 21.97
N SER A 344 -1.56 -17.54 20.70
CA SER A 344 -1.89 -18.69 19.87
C SER A 344 -0.85 -18.88 18.74
N PRO A 345 -0.48 -20.12 18.37
CA PRO A 345 0.47 -20.37 17.29
C PRO A 345 -0.09 -20.09 15.89
N GLU A 346 -1.39 -19.82 15.76
CA GLU A 346 -2.12 -19.73 14.48
C GLU A 346 -1.45 -18.82 13.44
N ALA A 347 -1.13 -17.57 13.82
CA ALA A 347 -0.47 -16.62 12.92
C ALA A 347 0.91 -17.12 12.45
N PHE A 348 1.69 -17.75 13.34
CA PHE A 348 2.99 -18.31 12.99
C PHE A 348 2.84 -19.54 12.08
N HIS A 349 1.85 -20.39 12.34
CA HIS A 349 1.58 -21.57 11.53
C HIS A 349 1.11 -21.25 10.11
N LEU A 350 0.51 -20.08 9.87
CA LEU A 350 0.27 -19.56 8.51
C LEU A 350 1.57 -19.24 7.76
N VAL A 351 2.65 -18.89 8.47
CA VAL A 351 3.94 -18.52 7.87
C VAL A 351 4.80 -19.75 7.55
N VAL A 352 4.77 -20.74 8.43
CA VAL A 352 5.60 -21.96 8.41
C VAL A 352 5.72 -22.63 7.03
N PRO A 353 4.63 -22.87 6.25
CA PRO A 353 4.71 -23.58 4.97
C PRO A 353 5.64 -22.93 3.94
N HIS A 354 5.91 -21.62 4.07
CA HIS A 354 6.68 -20.88 3.08
C HIS A 354 8.14 -20.61 3.49
N VAL A 355 8.49 -20.82 4.77
CA VAL A 355 9.80 -20.44 5.33
C VAL A 355 10.95 -21.17 4.62
N VAL A 356 10.83 -22.48 4.42
CA VAL A 356 11.90 -23.30 3.81
C VAL A 356 12.24 -22.80 2.41
N ASN A 357 11.22 -22.61 1.56
CA ASN A 357 11.40 -22.13 0.20
C ASN A 357 12.02 -20.71 0.16
N LEU A 358 11.57 -19.82 1.06
CA LEU A 358 12.11 -18.46 1.17
C LEU A 358 13.60 -18.48 1.56
N VAL A 359 13.97 -19.27 2.57
CA VAL A 359 15.37 -19.40 3.02
C VAL A 359 16.25 -19.95 1.92
N GLN A 360 15.82 -21.02 1.23
CA GLN A 360 16.58 -21.64 0.14
C GLN A 360 16.78 -20.67 -1.04
N THR A 361 15.71 -19.98 -1.45
CA THR A 361 15.76 -19.01 -2.55
C THR A 361 16.73 -17.87 -2.26
N ILE A 362 16.66 -17.29 -1.06
CA ILE A 362 17.52 -16.17 -0.67
C ILE A 362 18.96 -16.62 -0.42
N ARG A 363 19.17 -17.83 0.11
CA ARG A 363 20.52 -18.39 0.28
C ARG A 363 21.24 -18.58 -1.06
N ALA A 364 20.50 -18.93 -2.11
CA ALA A 364 21.06 -19.19 -3.44
C ALA A 364 21.62 -17.94 -4.14
N ASP A 365 21.21 -16.72 -3.76
CA ASP A 365 21.68 -15.48 -4.41
C ASP A 365 23.10 -15.05 -3.98
N GLY A 366 23.60 -15.56 -2.85
CA GLY A 366 24.94 -15.30 -2.33
C GLY A 366 25.23 -13.86 -1.87
N LEU A 367 24.24 -12.95 -1.87
CA LEU A 367 24.44 -11.53 -1.59
C LEU A 367 24.64 -11.26 -0.09
N SER A 368 25.46 -10.26 0.26
CA SER A 368 25.71 -9.87 1.66
C SER A 368 24.46 -9.33 2.36
N THR A 369 23.61 -8.57 1.64
CA THR A 369 22.32 -8.08 2.12
C THR A 369 21.34 -9.23 2.39
N SER A 370 21.35 -10.26 1.56
CA SER A 370 20.56 -11.48 1.74
C SER A 370 21.03 -12.28 2.96
N LYS A 371 22.34 -12.36 3.21
CA LYS A 371 22.87 -12.95 4.46
C LYS A 371 22.38 -12.20 5.71
N ALA A 372 22.49 -10.87 5.73
CA ALA A 372 22.02 -10.07 6.86
C ALA A 372 20.51 -10.23 7.11
N PHE A 373 19.72 -10.27 6.04
CA PHE A 373 18.29 -10.57 6.11
C PHE A 373 18.02 -11.97 6.69
N LEU A 374 18.71 -13.00 6.22
CA LEU A 374 18.52 -14.37 6.69
C LEU A 374 18.84 -14.53 8.18
N LEU A 375 19.82 -13.80 8.70
CA LEU A 375 20.13 -13.78 10.14
C LEU A 375 18.95 -13.26 10.95
N GLN A 376 18.35 -12.14 10.53
CA GLN A 376 17.19 -11.55 11.21
C GLN A 376 15.96 -12.44 11.12
N LEU A 377 15.68 -13.00 9.94
CA LEU A 377 14.58 -13.94 9.74
C LEU A 377 14.76 -15.19 10.62
N THR A 378 15.97 -15.76 10.64
CA THR A 378 16.27 -16.97 11.42
C THR A 378 16.12 -16.74 12.91
N GLU A 379 16.55 -15.58 13.41
CA GLU A 379 16.34 -15.18 14.80
C GLU A 379 14.83 -15.13 15.15
N LEU A 380 14.03 -14.49 14.29
CA LEU A 380 12.57 -14.44 14.46
C LEU A 380 11.94 -15.83 14.48
N ILE A 381 12.30 -16.69 13.52
CA ILE A 381 11.76 -18.05 13.41
C ILE A 381 12.15 -18.89 14.64
N HIS A 382 13.37 -18.77 15.15
CA HIS A 382 13.78 -19.42 16.39
C HIS A 382 12.98 -18.92 17.61
N CYS A 383 12.74 -17.62 17.72
CA CYS A 383 11.89 -17.07 18.77
C CYS A 383 10.47 -17.67 18.72
N MET A 384 9.89 -17.78 17.51
CA MET A 384 8.55 -18.33 17.33
C MET A 384 8.47 -19.83 17.63
N MET A 385 9.43 -20.64 17.16
CA MET A 385 9.48 -22.07 17.49
C MET A 385 9.74 -22.34 18.98
N TYR A 386 10.47 -21.45 19.65
CA TYR A 386 10.66 -21.52 21.11
C TYR A 386 9.36 -21.19 21.86
N GLN A 387 8.69 -20.11 21.48
CA GLN A 387 7.40 -19.70 22.07
C GLN A 387 6.32 -20.77 21.85
N TYR A 388 6.24 -21.31 20.64
CA TYR A 388 5.26 -22.31 20.22
C TYR A 388 5.90 -23.68 20.04
N SER A 389 6.51 -24.18 21.11
CA SER A 389 7.07 -25.54 21.16
C SER A 389 5.98 -26.62 21.14
N GLY A 390 6.36 -27.87 20.84
CA GLY A 390 5.42 -29.01 20.79
C GLY A 390 5.00 -29.46 19.38
N PHE A 391 5.64 -28.93 18.33
CA PHE A 391 5.34 -29.28 16.92
C PHE A 391 6.60 -29.72 16.14
N PRO A 392 7.30 -30.81 16.55
CA PRO A 392 8.55 -31.24 15.93
C PRO A 392 8.39 -31.54 14.43
N ASP A 393 7.42 -32.37 14.05
CA ASP A 393 7.18 -32.77 12.65
C ASP A 393 6.96 -31.57 11.71
N LEU A 394 6.37 -30.49 12.25
CA LEU A 394 6.10 -29.26 11.51
C LEU A 394 7.37 -28.41 11.33
N TYR A 395 8.27 -28.41 12.31
CA TYR A 395 9.44 -27.53 12.36
C TYR A 395 10.74 -28.19 11.89
N ASP A 396 10.82 -29.51 11.81
CA ASP A 396 12.05 -30.24 11.43
C ASP A 396 12.61 -29.78 10.09
N ASN A 397 11.76 -29.62 9.07
CA ASN A 397 12.18 -29.14 7.76
C ASN A 397 12.73 -27.69 7.81
N ILE A 398 12.21 -26.86 8.70
CA ILE A 398 12.69 -25.49 8.91
C ILE A 398 14.05 -25.53 9.61
N LEU A 399 14.20 -26.34 10.66
CA LEU A 399 15.46 -26.50 11.39
C LEU A 399 16.58 -26.99 10.47
N GLU A 400 16.30 -27.95 9.59
CA GLU A 400 17.25 -28.41 8.58
C GLU A 400 17.61 -27.30 7.58
N ALA A 401 16.65 -26.48 7.16
CA ALA A 401 16.90 -25.37 6.24
C ALA A 401 17.76 -24.26 6.86
N ILE A 402 17.70 -24.03 8.18
CA ILE A 402 18.43 -22.96 8.88
C ILE A 402 19.64 -23.44 9.70
N LYS A 403 20.00 -24.73 9.66
CA LYS A 403 21.05 -25.32 10.52
C LYS A 403 22.42 -24.65 10.48
N ASP A 404 22.80 -24.09 9.32
CA ASP A 404 24.08 -23.41 9.12
C ASP A 404 24.06 -21.94 9.58
N LEU A 405 22.92 -21.45 10.07
CA LEU A 405 22.74 -20.07 10.52
C LEU A 405 22.81 -20.01 12.06
N PRO A 406 23.23 -18.87 12.64
CA PRO A 406 23.39 -18.73 14.08
C PRO A 406 22.05 -18.88 14.82
N LYS A 407 22.03 -19.80 15.79
CA LYS A 407 20.92 -19.94 16.73
C LYS A 407 21.06 -18.92 17.87
N PRO A 408 20.04 -18.10 18.17
CA PRO A 408 20.09 -17.18 19.31
C PRO A 408 20.12 -17.95 20.64
N ALA A 409 20.85 -17.43 21.62
CA ALA A 409 20.85 -17.96 22.98
C ALA A 409 19.46 -17.83 23.61
N GLU A 410 19.09 -18.77 24.49
CA GLU A 410 17.77 -18.81 25.11
C GLU A 410 17.43 -17.50 25.87
N ASP A 411 18.40 -16.92 26.57
CA ASP A 411 18.21 -15.65 27.27
C ASP A 411 17.86 -14.50 26.30
N LYS A 412 18.49 -14.48 25.12
CA LYS A 412 18.17 -13.51 24.07
C LYS A 412 16.74 -13.71 23.55
N ILE A 413 16.33 -14.95 23.33
CA ILE A 413 14.96 -15.29 22.89
C ILE A 413 13.93 -14.78 23.91
N LYS A 414 14.13 -15.07 25.20
CA LYS A 414 13.24 -14.61 26.29
C LYS A 414 13.14 -13.09 26.34
N VAL A 415 14.26 -12.37 26.21
CA VAL A 415 14.28 -10.90 26.18
C VAL A 415 13.45 -10.36 25.01
N VAL A 416 13.63 -10.90 23.81
CA VAL A 416 12.93 -10.47 22.61
C VAL A 416 11.41 -10.70 22.72
N LEU A 417 10.99 -11.86 23.23
CA LEU A 417 9.57 -12.18 23.46
C LEU A 417 8.94 -11.23 24.50
N ASN A 418 9.63 -10.98 25.62
CA ASN A 418 9.09 -10.11 26.68
C ASN A 418 8.94 -8.65 26.25
N GLN A 419 9.84 -8.13 25.41
CA GLN A 419 9.78 -6.73 24.95
C GLN A 419 8.65 -6.45 23.95
N SER A 420 8.12 -7.50 23.31
CA SER A 420 7.30 -7.36 22.10
C SER A 420 5.83 -7.73 22.29
N ALA A 421 5.47 -8.34 23.42
CA ALA A 421 4.09 -8.76 23.68
C ALA A 421 3.14 -7.55 23.70
N TRP A 422 1.97 -7.66 23.04
CA TRP A 422 0.86 -6.74 23.26
C TRP A 422 0.42 -6.89 24.72
N THR A 423 0.92 -6.03 25.61
CA THR A 423 0.58 -6.11 27.03
C THR A 423 -0.91 -5.78 27.21
N SER A 424 -1.74 -6.80 27.44
CA SER A 424 -3.07 -6.60 28.01
C SER A 424 -3.02 -6.14 29.48
N GLN A 425 -1.84 -6.00 30.07
CA GLN A 425 -1.65 -5.47 31.43
C GLN A 425 -0.29 -4.77 31.56
N SER A 426 -0.29 -3.44 31.54
CA SER A 426 0.74 -2.68 32.25
C SER A 426 0.46 -2.83 33.74
N ASN A 427 0.90 -3.94 34.34
CA ASN A 427 1.26 -3.90 35.75
C ASN A 427 2.60 -3.17 35.80
N SER A 428 2.54 -1.85 35.96
CA SER A 428 3.65 -1.04 36.43
C SER A 428 4.07 -1.56 37.81
N PHE A 429 4.98 -2.53 37.82
CA PHE A 429 5.76 -2.87 38.99
C PHE A 429 7.22 -2.96 38.56
N ALA A 430 7.94 -1.95 39.03
CA ALA A 430 9.36 -1.89 39.35
C ALA A 430 10.27 -3.01 38.83
N SER A 431 11.40 -2.56 38.27
CA SER A 431 12.63 -3.35 38.24
C SER A 431 12.89 -4.00 39.60
N GLY A 432 13.22 -5.30 39.57
CA GLY A 432 13.74 -6.01 40.72
C GLY A 432 12.67 -6.74 41.53
N VAL A 433 13.03 -7.96 41.91
CA VAL A 433 12.27 -8.95 42.70
C VAL A 433 11.43 -9.91 41.86
N LEU A 434 11.98 -11.13 41.75
CA LEU A 434 11.30 -12.42 41.54
C LEU A 434 9.82 -12.36 41.92
N ARG A 435 8.92 -12.19 40.94
CA ARG A 435 7.49 -12.31 41.19
C ARG A 435 7.11 -13.78 41.26
N GLN A 436 6.92 -14.23 42.50
CA GLN A 436 6.05 -15.34 42.87
C GLN A 436 4.77 -15.27 42.03
N ALA A 437 4.52 -16.33 41.27
CA ALA A 437 3.23 -16.56 40.65
C ALA A 437 2.14 -16.52 41.73
N GLY A 438 1.03 -15.85 41.41
CA GLY A 438 -0.11 -15.66 42.30
C GLY A 438 -0.47 -16.97 43.00
N LYS A 439 -0.42 -16.93 44.32
CA LYS A 439 -0.84 -18.06 45.16
C LYS A 439 -2.31 -18.35 44.83
N SER A 440 -2.62 -19.60 44.54
CA SER A 440 -4.01 -20.10 44.57
C SER A 440 -4.63 -19.81 45.95
N GLU A 441 -5.95 -19.89 46.09
CA GLU A 441 -6.63 -19.82 47.41
C GLU A 441 -6.08 -20.82 48.44
N THR A 442 -5.37 -21.86 47.98
CA THR A 442 -4.66 -22.84 48.81
C THR A 442 -3.21 -22.50 49.16
N GLY A 443 -2.71 -21.34 48.72
CA GLY A 443 -1.38 -20.82 49.07
C GLY A 443 -0.20 -21.43 48.32
N LYS A 444 -0.41 -22.24 47.28
CA LYS A 444 0.66 -23.01 46.59
C LYS A 444 0.69 -22.76 45.08
N THR A 445 1.88 -22.66 44.52
CA THR A 445 2.13 -22.43 43.09
C THR A 445 2.42 -23.77 42.39
N GLY A 446 1.78 -24.04 41.25
CA GLY A 446 2.07 -25.23 40.42
C GLY A 446 3.41 -25.12 39.66
N LEU A 447 3.92 -26.25 39.15
CA LEU A 447 5.15 -26.26 38.35
C LEU A 447 4.96 -25.51 37.02
N ILE A 448 6.00 -24.79 36.59
CA ILE A 448 6.02 -24.04 35.32
C ILE A 448 5.79 -24.99 34.14
N ASN A 449 4.87 -24.64 33.24
CA ASN A 449 4.48 -25.51 32.15
C ASN A 449 5.55 -25.58 31.03
N LEU A 450 6.31 -26.68 31.01
CA LEU A 450 7.31 -27.01 29.99
C LEU A 450 6.84 -28.20 29.15
N GLY A 451 5.66 -28.08 28.54
CA GLY A 451 5.11 -29.04 27.55
C GLY A 451 4.67 -30.41 28.07
N ASN A 452 5.30 -30.95 29.13
CA ASN A 452 5.05 -32.30 29.68
C ASN A 452 4.63 -32.30 31.16
N THR A 453 4.60 -31.13 31.81
CA THR A 453 4.33 -30.99 33.25
C THR A 453 2.85 -31.01 33.60
N CYS A 454 1.94 -30.94 32.62
CA CYS A 454 0.49 -31.01 32.86
C CYS A 454 0.06 -32.36 33.44
N TYR A 455 0.66 -33.47 32.99
CA TYR A 455 0.41 -34.80 33.54
C TYR A 455 0.88 -34.89 35.00
N MET A 456 2.09 -34.42 35.27
CA MET A 456 2.65 -34.45 36.63
C MET A 456 1.89 -33.52 37.59
N ASN A 457 1.46 -32.34 37.12
CA ASN A 457 0.61 -31.43 37.87
C ASN A 457 -0.75 -32.07 38.21
N SER A 458 -1.33 -32.84 37.28
CA SER A 458 -2.58 -33.57 37.54
C SER A 458 -2.41 -34.68 38.59
N ILE A 459 -1.34 -35.49 38.50
CA ILE A 459 -1.02 -36.55 39.48
C ILE A 459 -0.77 -35.96 40.88
N ILE A 460 -0.02 -34.86 40.98
CA ILE A 460 0.25 -34.18 42.26
C ILE A 460 -1.03 -33.63 42.87
N GLN A 461 -1.93 -33.04 42.07
CA GLN A 461 -3.23 -32.56 42.56
C GLN A 461 -4.11 -33.72 43.04
N THR A 462 -4.15 -34.85 42.32
CA THR A 462 -4.90 -36.04 42.74
C THR A 462 -4.36 -36.67 44.03
N LEU A 463 -3.04 -36.81 44.16
CA LEU A 463 -2.39 -37.32 45.39
C LEU A 463 -2.67 -36.42 46.60
N PHE A 464 -2.69 -35.10 46.39
CA PHE A 464 -2.98 -34.13 47.45
C PHE A 464 -4.44 -34.21 47.91
N MET A 465 -5.41 -34.31 46.99
CA MET A 465 -6.82 -34.48 47.35
C MET A 465 -7.09 -35.82 48.06
N ALA A 466 -6.33 -36.87 47.72
CA ALA A 466 -6.42 -38.17 48.38
C ALA A 466 -5.88 -38.15 49.82
N THR A 467 -4.94 -37.24 50.15
CA THR A 467 -4.35 -37.15 51.50
C THR A 467 -5.18 -36.30 52.48
N GLU A 468 -5.98 -35.34 52.01
CA GLU A 468 -6.93 -34.62 52.90
C GLU A 468 -8.16 -35.47 53.26
N GLY A 469 -8.57 -36.41 52.41
CA GLY A 469 -9.70 -37.31 52.67
C GLY A 469 -9.51 -38.28 53.85
N GLN A 470 -8.28 -38.47 54.34
CA GLN A 470 -7.97 -39.41 55.43
C GLN A 470 -7.96 -38.75 56.83
N ARG A 471 -8.36 -37.48 56.97
CA ARG A 471 -8.37 -36.76 58.25
C ARG A 471 -9.79 -36.47 58.76
N ILE A 472 -10.72 -37.42 58.65
CA ILE A 472 -12.02 -37.36 59.34
C ILE A 472 -11.95 -38.23 60.60
N ARG A 473 -11.93 -37.58 61.77
CA ARG A 473 -12.02 -38.23 63.09
C ARG A 473 -13.36 -38.97 63.24
N PRO A 474 -13.40 -40.11 63.96
CA PRO A 474 -14.63 -40.84 64.22
C PRO A 474 -15.43 -40.17 65.34
N GLY A 475 -16.74 -39.97 65.11
CA GLY A 475 -17.70 -39.69 66.16
C GLY A 475 -18.68 -38.56 65.84
N THR A 476 -19.86 -38.90 65.31
CA THR A 476 -21.14 -38.84 66.05
C THR A 476 -22.30 -38.96 65.07
N SER A 477 -23.20 -39.89 65.41
CA SER A 477 -24.42 -40.23 64.70
C SER A 477 -25.48 -39.14 64.88
N SER A 478 -26.16 -38.72 63.81
CA SER A 478 -27.63 -38.59 63.83
C SER A 478 -28.25 -38.19 62.47
N ARG A 479 -29.04 -39.14 61.95
CA ARG A 479 -30.39 -39.00 61.37
C ARG A 479 -30.62 -38.08 60.17
N LEU A 480 -30.82 -38.73 59.02
CA LEU A 480 -31.72 -38.30 57.93
C LEU A 480 -33.17 -38.11 58.42
N PRO A 481 -33.94 -37.23 57.76
CA PRO A 481 -35.24 -37.65 57.28
C PRO A 481 -35.55 -37.27 55.82
N ALA A 482 -36.37 -38.13 55.21
CA ALA A 482 -36.90 -38.10 53.84
C ALA A 482 -38.15 -37.18 53.69
N PRO A 483 -38.65 -36.94 52.46
CA PRO A 483 -39.31 -35.68 52.05
C PRO A 483 -40.85 -35.72 51.95
N ARG A 484 -41.47 -34.53 51.96
CA ARG A 484 -42.81 -34.16 51.43
C ARG A 484 -42.71 -32.68 51.04
N GLY A 485 -43.21 -32.12 49.94
CA GLY A 485 -44.08 -32.51 48.84
C GLY A 485 -44.74 -31.22 48.33
N SER A 486 -44.78 -30.99 46.99
CA SER A 486 -45.48 -29.92 46.24
C SER A 486 -45.07 -28.46 46.55
N THR A 487 -44.86 -27.52 45.61
CA THR A 487 -45.64 -27.23 44.40
C THR A 487 -44.88 -26.21 43.52
N GLN A 488 -45.14 -26.26 42.20
CA GLN A 488 -44.94 -25.22 41.16
C GLN A 488 -43.52 -24.95 40.61
N ALA A 489 -43.32 -25.44 39.38
CA ALA A 489 -42.45 -24.86 38.35
C ALA A 489 -43.23 -23.78 37.55
N PRO A 490 -42.61 -22.91 36.72
CA PRO A 490 -42.07 -23.39 35.44
C PRO A 490 -40.77 -22.72 34.91
N SER A 491 -39.93 -23.58 34.35
CA SER A 491 -39.13 -23.45 33.11
C SER A 491 -38.39 -22.15 32.77
N ARG A 492 -37.05 -22.25 32.70
CA ARG A 492 -36.29 -21.87 31.49
C ARG A 492 -34.98 -22.65 31.40
N THR A 493 -34.71 -23.07 30.18
CA THR A 493 -33.81 -24.11 29.68
C THR A 493 -32.47 -23.54 29.19
N ALA A 494 -31.36 -24.21 29.52
CA ALA A 494 -30.10 -24.31 28.75
C ALA A 494 -29.18 -25.36 29.45
N PRO A 495 -28.16 -25.92 28.79
CA PRO A 495 -28.24 -26.83 27.65
C PRO A 495 -27.55 -28.19 27.91
N ASN A 496 -27.85 -29.16 27.04
CA ASN A 496 -27.35 -30.53 27.05
C ASN A 496 -25.83 -30.63 26.86
N ILE A 497 -25.24 -31.47 27.71
CA ILE A 497 -23.94 -32.10 27.56
C ILE A 497 -24.07 -33.19 26.50
N TYR A 498 -23.29 -33.12 25.42
CA TYR A 498 -23.12 -34.24 24.49
C TYR A 498 -21.80 -34.94 24.75
N ALA A 499 -21.90 -36.24 25.02
CA ALA A 499 -20.81 -37.19 25.17
C ALA A 499 -20.24 -37.59 23.80
N PHE A 500 -18.92 -37.78 23.77
CA PHE A 500 -18.19 -38.43 22.68
C PHE A 500 -18.50 -39.93 22.63
N SER A 501 -18.71 -40.47 21.43
CA SER A 501 -18.47 -41.89 21.14
C SER A 501 -17.63 -42.02 19.87
N TRP A 502 -16.69 -42.97 19.93
CA TRP A 502 -15.66 -43.27 18.94
C TRP A 502 -15.99 -44.65 18.34
N THR A 503 -16.19 -44.75 17.03
CA THR A 503 -16.10 -46.00 16.27
C THR A 503 -15.52 -45.70 14.88
N GLY A 504 -14.49 -46.45 14.48
CA GLY A 504 -13.69 -46.17 13.28
C GLY A 504 -13.96 -47.08 12.08
N SER A 505 -13.71 -46.48 10.89
CA SER A 505 -13.13 -47.03 9.64
C SER A 505 -13.94 -48.01 8.76
N PRO A 506 -13.59 -48.22 7.45
CA PRO A 506 -12.95 -47.32 6.46
C PRO A 506 -13.62 -47.37 5.03
N THR A 507 -13.05 -46.62 4.06
CA THR A 507 -13.33 -46.57 2.58
C THR A 507 -14.54 -45.71 2.17
N ASN A 508 -14.56 -44.87 1.12
CA ASN A 508 -13.88 -44.88 -0.16
C ASN A 508 -13.85 -43.45 -0.78
N THR A 509 -12.95 -43.30 -1.74
CA THR A 509 -12.70 -42.17 -2.67
C THR A 509 -13.91 -41.39 -3.20
N THR A 510 -13.88 -40.06 -3.10
CA THR A 510 -14.43 -39.14 -4.12
C THR A 510 -13.66 -37.82 -4.12
N THR A 511 -13.17 -37.49 -5.30
CA THR A 511 -12.48 -36.26 -5.71
C THR A 511 -13.39 -35.05 -5.54
N THR A 512 -13.04 -34.11 -4.67
CA THR A 512 -13.73 -32.81 -4.59
C THR A 512 -12.76 -31.71 -5.04
N GLN A 513 -13.02 -31.19 -6.24
CA GLN A 513 -12.43 -29.96 -6.76
C GLN A 513 -12.74 -28.81 -5.80
N TRP A 514 -11.69 -28.18 -5.26
CA TRP A 514 -11.81 -26.88 -4.62
C TRP A 514 -11.80 -25.79 -5.69
N SER A 515 -12.98 -25.32 -6.07
CA SER A 515 -13.17 -24.05 -6.76
C SER A 515 -13.01 -22.92 -5.75
N VAL A 516 -11.80 -22.37 -5.63
CA VAL A 516 -11.55 -21.12 -4.92
C VAL A 516 -11.94 -19.97 -5.85
N ILE A 517 -13.12 -19.40 -5.58
CA ILE A 517 -13.56 -18.11 -6.11
C ILE A 517 -12.80 -17.03 -5.33
N GLY A 518 -11.90 -16.33 -6.01
CA GLY A 518 -11.14 -15.23 -5.41
C GLY A 518 -9.87 -14.85 -6.17
N ALA A 519 -9.89 -14.88 -7.51
CA ALA A 519 -8.80 -14.39 -8.33
C ALA A 519 -8.77 -12.86 -8.32
N GLY A 520 -8.06 -12.28 -7.35
CA GLY A 520 -7.52 -10.92 -7.45
C GLY A 520 -6.09 -10.99 -7.98
N HIS A 521 -5.83 -10.39 -9.14
CA HIS A 521 -4.54 -10.39 -9.82
C HIS A 521 -3.39 -9.90 -8.91
N TYR A 522 -2.58 -10.81 -8.38
CA TYR A 522 -1.27 -10.49 -7.80
C TYR A 522 -0.20 -10.54 -8.91
N VAL A 523 0.24 -9.36 -9.34
CA VAL A 523 1.37 -9.19 -10.26
C VAL A 523 2.67 -9.67 -9.58
N ASN A 524 3.41 -10.54 -10.24
CA ASN A 524 4.70 -11.06 -9.79
C ASN A 524 5.84 -10.09 -10.18
N TRP A 525 6.23 -9.20 -9.26
CA TRP A 525 7.24 -8.15 -9.47
C TRP A 525 8.71 -8.63 -9.49
N THR A 526 8.98 -9.94 -9.39
CA THR A 526 10.37 -10.46 -9.21
C THR A 526 11.28 -10.28 -10.43
N ARG A 527 10.73 -10.13 -11.65
CA ARG A 527 11.53 -9.83 -12.85
C ARG A 527 11.77 -8.33 -13.09
N LEU A 528 11.11 -7.44 -12.34
CA LEU A 528 11.02 -6.02 -12.69
C LEU A 528 12.30 -5.19 -12.44
N LEU A 529 13.27 -5.71 -11.68
CA LEU A 529 14.36 -4.88 -11.13
C LEU A 529 15.76 -5.53 -11.16
N SER A 530 15.99 -6.58 -11.94
CA SER A 530 17.34 -7.14 -12.16
C SER A 530 18.28 -6.25 -13.01
N GLN A 531 17.92 -4.99 -13.25
CA GLN A 531 18.71 -4.01 -14.00
C GLN A 531 18.81 -2.63 -13.32
N LYS A 532 18.89 -2.59 -11.99
CA LYS A 532 19.44 -1.43 -11.28
C LYS A 532 20.53 -1.84 -10.31
#